data_AF-A0A8I2AIN0-F1
#
_entry.id   AF-A0A8I2AIN0-F1
#
_cell.length_a   1.000
_cell.length_b   1.000
_cell.length_c   1.000
_cell.angle_alpha   90.00
_cell.angle_beta   90.00
_cell.angle_gamma   90.00
#
_symmetry.space_group_name_H-M   'P 1'
#
loop_
_entity.id
_entity.type
_entity.pdbx_description
1 polymer ?
#
loop_
_entity_poly.entity_id
_entity_poly.type
_entity_poly.pdbx_seq_one_letter_code
_entity_poly.pdbx_strand_id
1 'polypeptide(L)'
;MSNTVESFARVSTAKAFICFLFRHQTYLDMAVSHGMAINLEAQDLRRAFEEGEFPSAGWEADARVSAAKHAQELRKGMLSALISTIAFASVGLVLAAVLGKVHPTLPLDFGKWMSVFGGLLAAWATLFELGGYSETFSGEALHERLRPFFFRAAFLPGLIFATAGQLWWQ
;
A
#
# COMPACT_ATOMS: atom_id res chain seq x y z
N MET A 1 -36.12 13.72 3.63
CA MET A 1 -34.87 14.15 2.97
C MET A 1 -34.48 13.04 2.02
N SER A 2 -34.17 13.41 0.78
CA SER A 2 -33.85 12.50 -0.32
C SER A 2 -32.64 11.62 0.03
N ASN A 3 -32.88 10.38 0.44
CA ASN A 3 -31.84 9.35 0.50
C ASN A 3 -31.43 9.04 -0.95
N THR A 4 -30.48 9.81 -1.46
CA THR A 4 -29.64 9.36 -2.57
C THR A 4 -28.90 8.13 -2.06
N VAL A 5 -29.46 6.95 -2.31
CA VAL A 5 -28.70 5.71 -2.33
C VAL A 5 -27.68 5.89 -3.45
N GLU A 6 -26.56 6.55 -3.15
CA GLU A 6 -25.36 6.38 -3.93
C GLU A 6 -25.13 4.87 -3.92
N SER A 7 -25.21 4.26 -5.10
CA SER A 7 -24.93 2.85 -5.31
C SER A 7 -23.60 2.51 -4.62
N PHE A 8 -23.67 1.86 -3.45
CA PHE A 8 -22.49 1.38 -2.75
C PHE A 8 -21.79 0.40 -3.68
N ALA A 9 -20.65 0.81 -4.23
CA ALA A 9 -19.96 0.08 -5.28
C ALA A 9 -18.59 -0.37 -4.80
N ARG A 10 -18.17 -1.57 -5.24
CA ARG A 10 -16.79 -2.01 -5.02
C ARG A 10 -15.84 -1.03 -5.69
N VAL A 11 -14.91 -0.47 -4.90
CA VAL A 11 -13.95 0.52 -5.40
C VAL A 11 -12.77 -0.21 -6.05
N SER A 12 -12.29 0.32 -7.17
CA SER A 12 -11.05 -0.14 -7.81
C SER A 12 -9.85 0.08 -6.89
N THR A 13 -9.06 -0.98 -6.68
CA THR A 13 -7.84 -0.96 -5.86
C THR A 13 -6.84 0.10 -6.33
N ALA A 14 -6.69 0.30 -7.65
CA ALA A 14 -5.75 1.29 -8.20
C ALA A 14 -6.19 2.73 -7.88
N LYS A 15 -7.49 3.03 -8.02
CA LYS A 15 -8.05 4.35 -7.68
C LYS A 15 -7.95 4.61 -6.18
N ALA A 16 -8.24 3.60 -5.37
CA ALA A 16 -8.10 3.66 -3.92
C ALA A 16 -6.64 3.91 -3.50
N PHE A 17 -5.67 3.26 -4.16
CA PHE A 17 -4.25 3.46 -3.87
C PHE A 17 -3.79 4.90 -4.16
N ILE A 18 -4.17 5.45 -5.32
CA ILE A 18 -3.85 6.85 -5.66
C ILE A 18 -4.48 7.80 -4.65
N CYS A 19 -5.75 7.59 -4.29
CA CYS A 19 -6.42 8.43 -3.28
C CYS A 19 -5.78 8.25 -1.89
N PHE A 20 -5.36 7.04 -1.54
CA PHE A 20 -4.66 6.78 -0.29
C PHE A 20 -3.35 7.58 -0.18
N LEU A 21 -2.60 7.72 -1.27
CA LEU A 21 -1.35 8.48 -1.30
C LEU A 21 -1.59 10.00 -1.27
N PHE A 22 -2.52 10.51 -2.08
CA PHE A 22 -2.63 11.95 -2.34
C PHE A 22 -3.88 12.63 -1.77
N ARG A 23 -4.95 11.87 -1.48
CA ARG A 23 -6.28 12.39 -1.09
C ARG A 23 -6.91 11.56 0.02
N HIS A 24 -6.39 11.69 1.24
CA HIS A 24 -6.79 10.87 2.38
C HIS A 24 -8.30 10.86 2.64
N GLN A 25 -8.97 12.02 2.60
CA GLN A 25 -10.42 12.11 2.83
C GLN A 25 -11.20 11.29 1.80
N THR A 26 -10.86 11.45 0.51
CA THR A 26 -11.49 10.70 -0.58
C THR A 26 -11.24 9.19 -0.48
N TYR A 27 -10.09 8.79 0.06
CA TYR A 27 -9.83 7.38 0.38
C TYR A 27 -10.74 6.86 1.49
N LEU A 28 -10.97 7.64 2.55
CA LEU A 28 -11.86 7.23 3.65
C LEU A 28 -13.29 7.05 3.16
N ASP A 29 -13.81 7.99 2.37
CA ASP A 29 -15.16 7.89 1.80
C ASP A 29 -15.29 6.64 0.91
N MET A 30 -14.25 6.36 0.10
CA MET A 30 -14.17 5.12 -0.70
C MET A 30 -14.12 3.86 0.16
N ALA A 31 -13.39 3.88 1.27
CA ALA A 31 -13.26 2.74 2.17
C ALA A 31 -14.59 2.42 2.87
N VAL A 32 -15.31 3.45 3.32
CA VAL A 32 -16.65 3.31 3.93
C VAL A 32 -17.65 2.78 2.90
N SER A 33 -17.69 3.35 1.70
CA SER A 33 -18.56 2.89 0.61
C SER A 33 -18.25 1.44 0.20
N HIS A 34 -16.96 1.08 0.11
CA HIS A 34 -16.53 -0.28 -0.19
C HIS A 34 -16.93 -1.28 0.91
N GLY A 35 -16.76 -0.90 2.19
CA GLY A 35 -17.18 -1.72 3.31
C GLY A 35 -18.70 -1.92 3.36
N MET A 36 -19.47 -0.88 3.05
CA MET A 36 -20.92 -1.00 2.93
C MET A 36 -21.31 -1.96 1.78
N ALA A 37 -20.66 -1.84 0.62
CA ALA A 37 -20.91 -2.74 -0.50
C ALA A 37 -20.64 -4.22 -0.14
N ILE A 38 -19.56 -4.50 0.60
CA ILE A 38 -19.24 -5.86 1.08
C ILE A 38 -20.32 -6.36 2.06
N ASN A 39 -20.73 -5.53 3.01
CA ASN A 39 -21.77 -5.91 3.97
C ASN A 39 -23.11 -6.21 3.27
N LEU A 40 -23.48 -5.44 2.24
CA LEU A 40 -24.73 -5.63 1.48
C LEU A 40 -24.71 -6.86 0.54
N GLU A 41 -23.58 -7.55 0.39
CA GLU A 41 -23.54 -8.85 -0.30
C GLU A 41 -24.12 -9.98 0.57
N ALA A 42 -24.09 -9.82 1.89
CA ALA A 42 -24.73 -10.75 2.81
C ALA A 42 -26.25 -10.56 2.76
N GLN A 43 -27.00 -11.64 2.52
CA GLN A 43 -28.44 -11.58 2.26
C GLN A 43 -29.25 -11.09 3.46
N ASP A 44 -28.78 -11.38 4.67
CA ASP A 44 -29.31 -10.91 5.95
C ASP A 44 -29.15 -9.40 6.12
N LEU A 45 -27.94 -8.88 5.93
CA LEU A 45 -27.66 -7.44 6.04
C LEU A 45 -28.34 -6.63 4.94
N ARG A 46 -28.49 -7.21 3.74
CA ARG A 46 -29.25 -6.59 2.67
C ARG A 46 -30.74 -6.45 3.00
N ARG A 47 -31.35 -7.48 3.59
CA ARG A 47 -32.76 -7.40 4.05
C ARG A 47 -32.91 -6.35 5.15
N ALA A 48 -32.03 -6.35 6.14
CA ALA A 48 -32.02 -5.33 7.19
C ALA A 48 -31.82 -3.91 6.64
N PHE A 49 -31.07 -3.76 5.53
CA PHE A 49 -30.92 -2.47 4.84
C PHE A 49 -32.19 -2.03 4.13
N GLU A 50 -32.87 -2.95 3.45
CA GLU A 50 -34.16 -2.69 2.79
C GLU A 50 -35.27 -2.37 3.81
N GLU A 51 -35.20 -2.95 5.01
CA GLU A 51 -36.10 -2.70 6.14
C GLU A 51 -35.75 -1.41 6.92
N GLY A 52 -34.59 -0.80 6.65
CA GLY A 52 -34.12 0.42 7.32
C GLY A 52 -33.55 0.20 8.72
N GLU A 53 -33.31 -1.05 9.12
CA GLU A 53 -32.67 -1.42 10.39
C GLU A 53 -31.14 -1.33 10.31
N PHE A 54 -30.58 -1.46 9.10
CA PHE A 54 -29.16 -1.31 8.81
C PHE A 54 -28.94 -0.16 7.79
N PRO A 55 -27.90 0.67 7.95
CA PRO A 55 -26.89 0.68 9.00
C PRO A 55 -27.38 1.21 10.36
N SER A 56 -26.77 0.72 11.44
CA SER A 56 -27.03 1.23 12.79
C SER A 56 -26.59 2.69 12.93
N ALA A 57 -27.22 3.41 13.87
CA ALA A 57 -26.83 4.78 14.19
C ALA A 57 -25.35 4.83 14.60
N GLY A 58 -24.55 5.64 13.88
CA GLY A 58 -23.11 5.78 14.13
C GLY A 58 -22.21 4.82 13.35
N TRP A 59 -22.76 3.84 12.62
CA TRP A 59 -21.97 2.88 11.83
C TRP A 59 -20.96 3.57 10.89
N GLU A 60 -21.38 4.63 10.22
CA GLU A 60 -20.53 5.36 9.28
C GLU A 60 -19.33 6.03 9.98
N ALA A 61 -19.54 6.57 11.18
CA ALA A 61 -18.49 7.18 11.98
C ALA A 61 -17.48 6.13 12.44
N ASP A 62 -17.95 4.97 12.92
CA ASP A 62 -17.10 3.86 13.33
C ASP A 62 -16.33 3.26 12.15
N ALA A 63 -16.99 3.08 11.00
CA ALA A 63 -16.37 2.61 9.77
C ALA A 63 -15.27 3.57 9.30
N ARG A 64 -15.49 4.88 9.40
CA ARG A 64 -14.49 5.89 9.05
C ARG A 64 -13.29 5.90 10.00
N VAL A 65 -13.52 5.75 11.31
CA VAL A 65 -12.45 5.66 12.31
C VAL A 65 -11.61 4.39 12.07
N SER A 66 -12.26 3.26 11.83
CA SER A 66 -11.59 2.00 11.49
C SER A 66 -10.77 2.11 10.20
N ALA A 67 -11.35 2.66 9.13
CA ALA A 67 -10.67 2.91 7.87
C ALA A 67 -9.44 3.83 8.04
N ALA A 68 -9.55 4.88 8.87
CA ALA A 68 -8.45 5.78 9.17
C ALA A 68 -7.31 5.08 9.93
N LYS A 69 -7.65 4.27 10.94
CA LYS A 69 -6.67 3.47 11.69
C LYS A 69 -5.91 2.52 10.78
N HIS A 70 -6.61 1.78 9.93
CA HIS A 70 -5.99 0.85 8.97
C HIS A 70 -5.13 1.57 7.92
N ALA A 71 -5.56 2.74 7.43
CA ALA A 71 -4.72 3.55 6.55
C ALA A 71 -3.43 4.01 7.26
N GLN A 72 -3.52 4.42 8.53
CA GLN A 72 -2.36 4.84 9.29
C GLN A 72 -1.39 3.68 9.57
N GLU A 73 -1.91 2.51 9.91
CA GLU A 73 -1.14 1.27 10.05
C GLU A 73 -0.40 0.93 8.75
N LEU A 74 -1.10 1.00 7.60
CA LEU A 74 -0.51 0.77 6.29
C LEU A 74 0.62 1.75 5.99
N ARG A 75 0.41 3.05 6.22
CA ARG A 75 1.43 4.10 6.03
C ARG A 75 2.63 3.88 6.95
N LYS A 76 2.39 3.55 8.22
CA LYS A 76 3.44 3.28 9.20
C LYS A 76 4.25 2.05 8.79
N GLY A 77 3.60 0.99 8.30
CA GLY A 77 4.26 -0.18 7.75
C GLY A 77 5.14 0.16 6.55
N MET A 78 4.60 0.91 5.58
CA MET A 78 5.35 1.35 4.40
C MET A 78 6.58 2.18 4.79
N LEU A 79 6.42 3.14 5.70
CA LEU A 79 7.51 4.01 6.14
C LEU A 79 8.55 3.24 6.98
N SER A 80 8.10 2.37 7.87
CA SER A 80 9.00 1.53 8.67
C SER A 80 9.84 0.63 7.78
N ALA A 81 9.24 0.00 6.76
CA ALA A 81 9.97 -0.79 5.79
C ALA A 81 10.97 0.07 5.01
N LEU A 82 10.59 1.28 4.59
CA LEU A 82 11.49 2.20 3.88
C LEU A 82 12.71 2.57 4.72
N ILE A 83 12.49 2.96 5.98
CA ILE A 83 13.57 3.32 6.92
C ILE A 83 14.50 2.13 7.12
N SER A 84 13.95 0.94 7.34
CA SER A 84 14.75 -0.28 7.49
C SER A 84 15.55 -0.60 6.23
N THR A 85 14.95 -0.50 5.04
CA THR A 85 15.66 -0.71 3.77
C THR A 85 16.82 0.27 3.60
N ILE A 86 16.61 1.55 3.88
CA ILE A 86 17.66 2.58 3.81
C ILE A 86 18.76 2.30 4.85
N ALA A 87 18.38 1.90 6.07
CA ALA A 87 19.34 1.56 7.13
C ALA A 87 20.23 0.38 6.71
N PHE A 88 19.64 -0.71 6.21
CA PHE A 88 20.39 -1.86 5.71
C PHE A 88 21.29 -1.50 4.52
N ALA A 89 20.79 -0.69 3.58
CA ALA A 89 21.58 -0.22 2.45
C ALA A 89 22.79 0.63 2.90
N SER A 90 22.58 1.49 3.90
CA SER A 90 23.63 2.33 4.47
C SER A 90 24.71 1.50 5.15
N VAL A 91 24.33 0.48 5.92
CA VAL A 91 25.29 -0.47 6.52
C VAL A 91 26.10 -1.19 5.44
N GLY A 92 25.44 -1.67 4.38
CA GLY A 92 26.11 -2.30 3.24
C GLY A 92 27.12 -1.36 2.56
N LEU A 93 26.75 -0.09 2.39
CA LEU A 93 27.64 0.92 1.80
C LEU A 93 28.86 1.20 2.68
N VAL A 94 28.67 1.33 4.01
CA VAL A 94 29.78 1.51 4.96
C VAL A 94 30.73 0.32 4.93
N LEU A 95 30.20 -0.92 4.92
CA LEU A 95 31.02 -2.13 4.80
C LEU A 95 31.81 -2.16 3.49
N ALA A 96 31.17 -1.82 2.37
CA ALA A 96 31.83 -1.77 1.07
C ALA A 96 32.94 -0.71 1.03
N ALA A 97 32.74 0.43 1.70
CA ALA A 97 33.77 1.46 1.85
C ALA A 97 34.95 0.98 2.71
N VAL A 98 34.70 0.34 3.86
CA VAL A 98 35.75 -0.22 4.73
C VAL A 98 36.57 -1.29 4.01
N LEU A 99 35.94 -2.10 3.16
CA LEU A 99 36.61 -3.11 2.33
C LEU A 99 37.36 -2.52 1.11
N GLY A 100 37.37 -1.20 0.95
CA GLY A 100 38.03 -0.52 -0.19
C GLY A 100 37.35 -0.78 -1.54
N LYS A 101 36.10 -1.25 -1.55
CA LYS A 101 35.34 -1.53 -2.78
C LYS A 101 34.61 -0.30 -3.33
N VAL A 102 34.48 0.75 -2.53
CA VAL A 102 33.87 2.04 -2.90
C VAL A 102 34.96 3.09 -2.93
N HIS A 103 35.32 3.56 -4.12
CA HIS A 103 36.25 4.69 -4.28
C HIS A 103 35.47 6.01 -4.40
N PRO A 104 35.94 7.11 -3.77
CA PRO A 104 35.29 8.43 -3.86
C PRO A 104 35.17 8.96 -5.30
N THR A 105 36.00 8.46 -6.21
CA THR A 105 36.03 8.81 -7.64
C THR A 105 35.16 7.90 -8.51
N LEU A 106 34.17 7.22 -7.91
CA LEU A 106 33.22 6.37 -8.64
C LEU A 106 32.59 7.16 -9.80
N PRO A 107 32.78 6.74 -11.06
CA PRO A 107 32.10 7.39 -12.17
C PRO A 107 30.59 7.22 -11.96
N LEU A 108 29.87 8.34 -11.96
CA LEU A 108 28.41 8.38 -11.85
C LEU A 108 27.82 7.80 -13.15
N ASP A 109 27.75 6.48 -13.20
CA ASP A 109 27.14 5.73 -14.26
C ASP A 109 25.64 5.59 -13.99
N PHE A 110 24.85 6.06 -14.95
CA PHE A 110 23.40 6.03 -14.89
C PHE A 110 22.86 4.60 -14.76
N GLY A 111 23.52 3.60 -15.36
CA GLY A 111 23.16 2.19 -15.23
C GLY A 111 23.29 1.68 -13.80
N LYS A 112 24.38 2.04 -13.10
CA LYS A 112 24.58 1.69 -11.69
C LYS A 112 23.56 2.33 -10.78
N TRP A 113 23.24 3.61 -11.00
CA TRP A 113 22.18 4.29 -10.24
C TRP A 113 20.82 3.64 -10.44
N MET A 114 20.47 3.30 -11.68
CA MET A 114 19.23 2.61 -11.99
C MET A 114 19.16 1.24 -11.32
N SER A 115 20.28 0.50 -11.32
CA SER A 115 20.35 -0.82 -10.70
C SER A 115 20.18 -0.74 -9.17
N VAL A 116 20.89 0.18 -8.52
CA VAL A 116 20.79 0.41 -7.07
C VAL A 116 19.39 0.88 -6.69
N PHE A 117 18.83 1.86 -7.42
CA PHE A 117 17.49 2.36 -7.16
C PHE A 117 16.43 1.27 -7.32
N GLY A 118 16.52 0.48 -8.39
CA GLY A 118 15.62 -0.65 -8.62
C GLY A 118 15.72 -1.71 -7.53
N GLY A 119 16.94 -2.06 -7.12
CA GLY A 119 17.19 -2.99 -6.03
C GLY A 119 16.61 -2.49 -4.69
N LEU A 120 16.78 -1.22 -4.37
CA LEU A 120 16.21 -0.60 -3.16
C LEU A 120 14.67 -0.59 -3.21
N LEU A 121 14.09 -0.28 -4.37
CA LEU A 121 12.64 -0.28 -4.55
C LEU A 121 12.04 -1.68 -4.36
N ALA A 122 12.68 -2.72 -4.93
CA ALA A 122 12.28 -4.10 -4.75
C ALA A 122 12.48 -4.61 -3.31
N ALA A 123 13.60 -4.22 -2.68
CA ALA A 123 13.88 -4.54 -1.28
C ALA A 123 12.87 -3.89 -0.33
N TRP A 124 12.48 -2.64 -0.59
CA TRP A 124 11.45 -1.95 0.17
C TRP A 124 10.10 -2.66 0.06
N ALA A 125 9.67 -2.99 -1.16
CA ALA A 125 8.43 -3.74 -1.38
C ALA A 125 8.43 -5.08 -0.63
N THR A 126 9.53 -5.83 -0.72
CA THR A 126 9.69 -7.14 -0.09
C THR A 126 9.66 -7.04 1.44
N LEU A 127 10.39 -6.08 2.01
CA LEU A 127 10.44 -5.89 3.45
C LEU A 127 9.09 -5.43 4.02
N PHE A 128 8.36 -4.63 3.26
CA PHE A 128 6.99 -4.27 3.61
C PHE A 128 6.05 -5.48 3.64
N GLU A 129 6.14 -6.36 2.64
CA GLU A 129 5.33 -7.59 2.59
C GLU A 129 5.68 -8.56 3.74
N LEU A 130 6.97 -8.66 4.10
CA LEU A 130 7.46 -9.48 5.21
C LEU A 130 7.12 -8.93 6.61
N GLY A 131 6.74 -7.65 6.71
CA GLY A 131 6.51 -6.97 7.99
C GLY A 131 5.42 -7.58 8.85
N GLY A 132 4.58 -8.48 8.29
CA GLY A 132 3.53 -9.22 8.99
C GLY A 132 2.39 -8.31 9.47
N TYR A 133 1.15 -8.68 9.21
CA TYR A 133 0.00 -7.92 9.68
C TYR A 133 -1.22 -8.81 9.92
N SER A 134 -2.08 -8.36 10.85
CA SER A 134 -3.38 -8.98 11.08
C SER A 134 -4.27 -8.78 9.87
N GLU A 135 -4.66 -9.87 9.22
CA GLU A 135 -5.79 -9.86 8.29
C GLU A 135 -7.08 -9.74 9.12
N THR A 136 -8.04 -8.97 8.62
CA THR A 136 -9.42 -8.98 9.09
C THR A 136 -10.09 -10.28 8.63
N PHE A 137 -11.12 -10.71 9.35
CA PHE A 137 -11.81 -11.99 9.10
C PHE A 137 -12.40 -12.11 7.68
N SER A 138 -12.65 -11.00 6.97
CA SER A 138 -13.18 -11.03 5.60
C SER A 138 -12.11 -11.03 4.50
N GLY A 139 -10.88 -10.56 4.75
CA GLY A 139 -9.83 -10.48 3.73
C GLY A 139 -10.16 -9.56 2.53
N GLU A 140 -11.30 -8.87 2.55
CA GLU A 140 -11.80 -8.03 1.46
C GLU A 140 -11.76 -6.54 1.78
N ALA A 141 -11.30 -6.16 2.96
CA ALA A 141 -11.24 -4.76 3.33
C ALA A 141 -10.28 -4.00 2.39
N LEU A 142 -10.59 -2.72 2.13
CA LEU A 142 -9.86 -1.95 1.12
C LEU A 142 -8.35 -1.89 1.41
N HIS A 143 -7.96 -1.82 2.68
CA HIS A 143 -6.57 -1.80 3.13
C HIS A 143 -5.81 -3.11 2.86
N GLU A 144 -6.49 -4.26 2.86
CA GLU A 144 -5.92 -5.57 2.56
C GLU A 144 -5.64 -5.71 1.06
N ARG A 145 -6.50 -5.14 0.21
CA ARG A 145 -6.28 -5.10 -1.25
C ARG A 145 -5.15 -4.16 -1.64
N LEU A 146 -4.95 -3.07 -0.89
CA LEU A 146 -3.88 -2.11 -1.18
C LEU A 146 -2.47 -2.68 -0.96
N ARG A 147 -2.30 -3.64 -0.06
CA ARG A 147 -1.00 -4.26 0.24
C ARG A 147 -0.39 -5.02 -0.95
N PRO A 148 -1.01 -6.10 -1.48
CA PRO A 148 -0.46 -6.84 -2.61
C PRO A 148 -0.39 -5.96 -3.86
N PHE A 149 -1.26 -4.94 -3.96
CA PHE A 149 -1.16 -3.93 -5.00
C PHE A 149 0.12 -3.09 -4.87
N PHE A 150 0.40 -2.54 -3.68
CA PHE A 150 1.64 -1.80 -3.42
C PHE A 150 2.87 -2.68 -3.67
N PHE A 151 2.88 -3.92 -3.16
CA PHE A 151 3.99 -4.84 -3.38
C PHE A 151 4.28 -4.99 -4.88
N ARG A 152 3.27 -5.31 -5.71
CA ARG A 152 3.44 -5.45 -7.16
C ARG A 152 3.85 -4.13 -7.82
N ALA A 153 3.26 -3.01 -7.39
CA ALA A 153 3.51 -1.68 -7.96
C ALA A 153 4.93 -1.15 -7.66
N ALA A 154 5.55 -1.57 -6.56
CA ALA A 154 6.93 -1.20 -6.23
C ALA A 154 7.93 -2.28 -6.70
N PHE A 155 7.63 -3.56 -6.46
CA PHE A 155 8.52 -4.67 -6.76
C PHE A 155 8.78 -4.85 -8.26
N LEU A 156 7.74 -4.83 -9.10
CA LEU A 156 7.91 -5.08 -10.54
C LEU A 156 8.74 -3.97 -11.21
N PRO A 157 8.45 -2.67 -11.03
CA PRO A 157 9.33 -1.62 -11.54
C PRO A 157 10.73 -1.69 -10.93
N GLY A 158 10.83 -2.01 -9.64
CA GLY A 158 12.11 -2.20 -8.97
C GLY A 158 12.98 -3.25 -9.65
N LEU A 159 12.41 -4.42 -9.94
CA LEU A 159 13.09 -5.51 -10.64
C LEU A 159 13.48 -5.12 -12.07
N ILE A 160 12.61 -4.41 -12.78
CA ILE A 160 12.89 -3.91 -14.13
C ILE A 160 14.06 -2.93 -14.11
N PHE A 161 14.06 -1.95 -13.21
CA PHE A 161 15.18 -1.00 -13.09
C PHE A 161 16.47 -1.67 -12.63
N ALA A 162 16.37 -2.64 -11.71
CA ALA A 162 17.51 -3.41 -11.22
C ALA A 162 18.22 -4.14 -12.37
N THR A 163 17.45 -4.83 -13.21
CA THR A 163 17.95 -5.63 -14.34
C THR A 163 18.36 -4.76 -15.53
N ALA A 164 17.57 -3.75 -15.89
CA ALA A 164 17.92 -2.80 -16.95
C ALA A 164 19.22 -2.06 -16.64
N GLY A 165 19.43 -1.64 -15.39
CA GLY A 165 20.68 -1.00 -14.97
C GLY A 165 21.90 -1.92 -15.06
N GLN A 166 21.74 -3.23 -14.85
CA GLN A 166 22.81 -4.22 -15.04
C GLN A 166 23.14 -4.44 -16.52
N LEU A 167 22.12 -4.42 -17.38
CA LEU A 167 22.27 -4.62 -18.83
C LEU A 167 22.77 -3.38 -19.56
N TRP A 168 22.62 -2.18 -18.98
CA TRP A 168 23.04 -0.90 -19.59
C TRP A 168 24.56 -0.80 -19.86
N TRP A 169 25.36 -1.63 -19.19
CA TRP A 169 26.83 -1.62 -19.30
C TRP A 169 27.39 -2.85 -20.05
N GLN A 170 26.54 -3.72 -20.61
CA GLN A 170 26.95 -4.69 -21.62
C GLN A 170 26.98 -4.01 -22.99
#